data_AF-X8IR93-F1
#
_entry.id   AF-X8IR93-F1
#
_cell.length_a   1.000
_cell.length_b   1.000
_cell.length_c   1.000
_cell.angle_alpha   90.00
_cell.angle_beta   90.00
_cell.angle_gamma   90.00
#
_symmetry.space_group_name_H-M   'P 1'
#
loop_
_entity.id
_entity.type
_entity.pdbx_description
1 polymer ?
#
loop_
_entity_poly.entity_id
_entity_poly.type
_entity_poly.pdbx_seq_one_letter_code
_entity_poly.pdbx_strand_id
1 'polypeptide(L)'
;MDRERNLARYGTKGAGVAGKGVLLLIKKLMVFVGVPIFAMGIFLLVLTAGVETEISSMTAVLSNQKSSTSEEAAPDEEISAGAMKDARTSYPKAGNPFFFSASYNPWVQLGAKPGYHNCTWYAFGRFGEILGKRPTLPTGNAGTWYPNCHTYKKGSTPKVGAVICWYYSTGGAGHVAIVEEVKANGDVVTSNSGWSGTRLFWMQTWTKASGYSGGKFRFQGFIYQP
;
A
#
# COMPACT_ATOMS: atom_id res chain seq x y z
N MET A 1 26.83 -3.98 45.04
CA MET A 1 26.26 -4.19 46.38
C MET A 1 25.58 -2.90 46.81
N ASP A 2 24.27 -2.74 46.92
CA ASP A 2 23.16 -3.66 46.68
C ASP A 2 21.95 -2.80 46.32
N ARG A 3 21.29 -3.20 45.24
CA ARG A 3 20.11 -2.58 44.68
C ARG A 3 18.90 -3.41 45.08
N GLU A 4 18.70 -3.65 46.37
CA GLU A 4 17.51 -4.35 46.90
C GLU A 4 17.12 -3.83 48.29
N ARG A 5 16.26 -2.81 48.33
CA ARG A 5 15.42 -2.52 49.51
C ARG A 5 14.16 -1.83 49.04
N ASN A 6 13.12 -2.61 48.77
CA ASN A 6 11.72 -2.29 49.11
C ASN A 6 10.81 -3.44 48.66
N LEU A 7 10.95 -4.57 49.35
CA LEU A 7 9.92 -5.59 49.45
C LEU A 7 9.56 -5.76 50.92
N ALA A 8 8.25 -5.86 51.14
CA ALA A 8 7.58 -6.31 52.36
C ALA A 8 7.61 -5.36 53.57
N ARG A 9 6.47 -4.74 53.85
CA ARG A 9 5.53 -5.17 54.91
C ARG A 9 4.52 -4.05 55.18
N TYR A 10 3.24 -4.31 54.89
CA TYR A 10 2.20 -4.41 55.92
C TYR A 10 0.89 -4.88 55.25
N GLY A 11 0.30 -5.93 55.82
CA GLY A 11 -0.84 -6.65 55.25
C GLY A 11 -2.20 -6.28 55.83
N THR A 12 -3.21 -6.77 55.09
CA THR A 12 -4.50 -7.35 55.50
C THR A 12 -5.50 -6.55 56.33
N LYS A 13 -6.69 -6.27 55.73
CA LYS A 13 -8.00 -6.88 56.08
C LYS A 13 -9.20 -6.24 55.32
N GLY A 14 -10.21 -7.06 55.01
CA GLY A 14 -11.59 -6.69 54.64
C GLY A 14 -11.95 -7.00 53.16
N ALA A 15 -12.44 -8.19 52.78
CA ALA A 15 -13.81 -8.73 52.93
C ALA A 15 -14.92 -7.94 52.19
N GLY A 16 -15.49 -8.52 51.13
CA GLY A 16 -16.86 -8.23 50.69
C GLY A 16 -17.11 -8.03 49.19
N VAL A 17 -17.99 -8.88 48.64
CA VAL A 17 -18.80 -8.68 47.42
C VAL A 17 -18.16 -8.99 46.05
N ALA A 18 -18.00 -10.29 45.76
CA ALA A 18 -18.04 -10.82 44.39
C ALA A 18 -19.32 -11.67 44.22
N GLY A 19 -20.44 -11.00 44.00
CA GLY A 19 -21.77 -11.61 43.92
C GLY A 19 -22.21 -11.91 42.48
N LYS A 20 -22.52 -13.20 42.24
CA LYS A 20 -23.71 -13.67 41.51
C LYS A 20 -23.79 -13.61 39.97
N GLY A 21 -22.78 -13.16 39.23
CA GLY A 21 -22.89 -13.03 37.76
C GLY A 21 -22.66 -14.29 36.92
N VAL A 22 -21.76 -15.20 37.31
CA VAL A 22 -21.18 -16.17 36.35
C VAL A 22 -21.64 -17.61 36.57
N LEU A 23 -22.27 -17.93 37.70
CA LEU A 23 -22.61 -19.31 38.07
C LEU A 23 -24.08 -19.71 37.78
N LEU A 24 -24.83 -18.89 37.03
CA LEU A 24 -26.23 -19.15 36.70
C LEU A 24 -26.48 -19.59 35.24
N LEU A 25 -25.45 -19.70 34.40
CA LEU A 25 -25.61 -20.14 33.01
C LEU A 25 -25.39 -21.65 32.81
N ILE A 26 -24.79 -22.36 33.77
CA ILE A 26 -24.39 -23.76 33.62
C ILE A 26 -25.48 -24.75 34.11
N LYS A 27 -26.55 -24.27 34.74
CA LYS A 27 -27.63 -25.12 35.32
C LYS A 27 -28.96 -25.14 34.55
N LYS A 28 -28.99 -24.70 33.29
CA LYS A 28 -30.18 -24.85 32.40
C LYS A 28 -30.02 -25.89 31.29
N LEU A 29 -28.93 -26.65 31.27
CA LEU A 29 -28.90 -27.94 30.58
C LEU A 29 -29.22 -29.02 31.62
N MET A 30 -30.05 -29.99 31.25
CA MET A 30 -30.54 -31.12 32.06
C MET A 30 -31.89 -30.90 32.74
N VAL A 31 -32.97 -30.69 31.96
CA VAL A 31 -34.20 -31.50 32.05
C VAL A 31 -34.92 -31.39 30.70
N PHE A 32 -34.92 -32.43 29.87
CA PHE A 32 -36.00 -32.67 28.92
C PHE A 32 -36.21 -34.18 28.83
N VAL A 33 -37.25 -34.64 29.53
CA VAL A 33 -37.70 -36.02 29.54
C VAL A 33 -38.80 -36.13 28.48
N GLY A 34 -38.56 -36.93 27.44
CA GLY A 34 -39.56 -37.70 26.66
C GLY A 34 -40.63 -36.97 25.84
N VAL A 35 -40.42 -36.87 24.51
CA VAL A 35 -41.42 -36.78 23.42
C VAL A 35 -40.77 -37.43 22.15
N PRO A 36 -41.48 -38.18 21.27
CA PRO A 36 -41.11 -39.53 20.87
C PRO A 36 -40.19 -39.67 19.63
N ILE A 37 -39.56 -40.85 19.55
CA ILE A 37 -38.48 -41.30 18.65
C ILE A 37 -38.83 -41.32 17.14
N PHE A 38 -39.99 -40.82 16.70
CA PHE A 38 -40.41 -40.95 15.29
C PHE A 38 -40.06 -39.76 14.37
N ALA A 39 -39.53 -38.65 14.90
CA ALA A 39 -39.19 -37.47 14.08
C ALA A 39 -37.70 -37.39 13.65
N MET A 40 -36.80 -38.16 14.26
CA MET A 40 -35.36 -38.08 13.96
C MET A 40 -34.96 -38.78 12.65
N GLY A 41 -35.72 -39.78 12.19
CA GLY A 41 -35.42 -40.48 10.93
C GLY A 41 -35.67 -39.62 9.68
N ILE A 42 -36.71 -38.77 9.70
CA ILE A 42 -37.03 -37.88 8.58
C ILE A 42 -36.09 -36.67 8.58
N PHE A 43 -35.67 -36.18 9.74
CA PHE A 43 -34.76 -35.04 9.83
C PHE A 43 -33.32 -35.37 9.39
N LEU A 44 -32.88 -36.63 9.57
CA LEU A 44 -31.55 -37.06 9.11
C LEU A 44 -31.49 -37.26 7.57
N LEU A 45 -32.60 -37.68 6.95
CA LEU A 45 -32.69 -37.84 5.49
C LEU A 45 -32.81 -36.49 4.75
N VAL A 46 -33.44 -35.49 5.38
CA VAL A 46 -33.56 -34.13 4.81
C VAL A 46 -32.25 -33.34 4.92
N LEU A 47 -31.41 -33.62 5.93
CA LEU A 47 -30.08 -33.01 6.08
C LEU A 47 -29.07 -33.51 5.02
N THR A 48 -29.14 -34.78 4.59
CA THR A 48 -28.25 -35.28 3.53
C THR A 48 -28.65 -34.76 2.16
N ALA A 49 -29.94 -34.70 1.84
CA ALA A 49 -30.41 -34.16 0.55
C ALA A 49 -30.13 -32.65 0.42
N GLY A 50 -30.21 -31.89 1.52
CA GLY A 50 -29.90 -30.45 1.52
C GLY A 50 -28.41 -30.12 1.35
N VAL A 51 -27.50 -31.03 1.74
CA VAL A 51 -26.05 -30.85 1.53
C VAL A 51 -25.65 -31.20 0.10
N GLU A 52 -26.28 -32.19 -0.52
CA GLU A 52 -25.97 -32.61 -1.90
C GLU A 52 -26.41 -31.58 -2.95
N THR A 53 -27.54 -30.88 -2.74
CA THR A 53 -28.00 -29.81 -3.63
C THR A 53 -27.09 -28.58 -3.59
N GLU A 54 -26.58 -28.22 -2.41
CA GLU A 54 -25.62 -27.12 -2.22
C GLU A 54 -24.28 -27.43 -2.91
N ILE A 55 -23.74 -28.66 -2.77
CA ILE A 55 -22.48 -29.06 -3.41
C ILE A 55 -22.61 -29.13 -4.93
N SER A 56 -23.75 -29.61 -5.46
CA SER A 56 -23.98 -29.65 -6.91
C SER A 56 -24.07 -28.24 -7.51
N SER A 57 -24.70 -27.29 -6.78
CA SER A 57 -24.74 -25.88 -7.19
C SER A 57 -23.37 -25.21 -7.16
N MET A 58 -22.54 -25.48 -6.13
CA MET A 58 -21.17 -24.96 -6.03
C MET A 58 -20.28 -25.55 -7.14
N THR A 59 -20.45 -26.82 -7.48
CA THR A 59 -19.70 -27.48 -8.57
C THR A 59 -20.10 -26.94 -9.94
N ALA A 60 -21.38 -26.63 -10.15
CA ALA A 60 -21.87 -25.97 -11.36
C ALA A 60 -21.36 -24.52 -11.49
N VAL A 61 -21.31 -23.75 -10.40
CA VAL A 61 -20.74 -22.39 -10.37
C VAL A 61 -19.22 -22.41 -10.65
N LEU A 62 -18.49 -23.36 -10.08
CA LEU A 62 -17.05 -23.55 -10.32
C LEU A 62 -16.76 -23.98 -11.77
N SER A 63 -17.59 -24.86 -12.33
CA SER A 63 -17.50 -25.28 -13.74
C SER A 63 -17.80 -24.12 -14.70
N ASN A 64 -18.82 -23.30 -14.38
CA ASN A 64 -19.21 -22.14 -15.21
C ASN A 64 -18.19 -20.98 -15.12
N GLN A 65 -17.49 -20.84 -13.99
CA GLN A 65 -16.31 -19.96 -13.85
C GLN A 65 -15.11 -20.47 -14.65
N LYS A 66 -14.90 -21.80 -14.70
CA LYS A 66 -13.78 -22.38 -15.47
C LYS A 66 -14.02 -22.35 -16.98
N SER A 67 -15.27 -22.41 -17.44
CA SER A 67 -15.62 -22.42 -18.86
C SER A 67 -15.77 -21.02 -19.50
N SER A 68 -15.77 -19.94 -18.72
CA SER A 68 -15.84 -18.55 -19.23
C SER A 68 -14.52 -17.80 -19.16
N THR A 69 -13.44 -18.46 -18.74
CA THR A 69 -12.07 -17.94 -18.92
C THR A 69 -11.53 -18.51 -20.22
N SER A 70 -12.16 -18.16 -21.34
CA SER A 70 -11.48 -18.21 -22.63
C SER A 70 -10.38 -17.17 -22.56
N GLU A 71 -9.17 -17.69 -22.45
CA GLU A 71 -7.88 -17.03 -22.58
C GLU A 71 -7.80 -16.37 -23.96
N GLU A 72 -8.50 -15.25 -24.14
CA GLU A 72 -8.12 -14.27 -25.14
C GLU A 72 -6.94 -13.53 -24.50
N ALA A 73 -5.75 -14.09 -24.75
CA ALA A 73 -4.48 -13.48 -24.43
C ALA A 73 -4.46 -12.08 -25.07
N ALA A 74 -4.84 -11.08 -24.27
CA ALA A 74 -4.42 -9.72 -24.53
C ALA A 74 -2.91 -9.77 -24.73
N PRO A 75 -2.39 -9.17 -25.81
CA PRO A 75 -0.98 -9.30 -26.13
C PRO A 75 -0.20 -8.88 -24.90
N ASP A 76 0.55 -9.84 -24.40
CA ASP A 76 1.76 -9.71 -23.62
C ASP A 76 2.64 -8.66 -24.31
N GLU A 77 2.31 -7.38 -24.10
CA GLU A 77 3.29 -6.31 -24.15
C GLU A 77 4.30 -6.67 -23.06
N GLU A 78 5.29 -7.46 -23.46
CA GLU A 78 6.60 -7.52 -22.88
C GLU A 78 6.97 -6.06 -22.53
N ILE A 79 6.85 -5.71 -21.25
CA ILE A 79 7.27 -4.40 -20.77
C ILE A 79 8.79 -4.41 -20.92
N SER A 80 9.25 -4.00 -22.11
CA SER A 80 10.66 -3.93 -22.42
C SER A 80 11.26 -2.93 -21.43
N ALA A 81 12.04 -3.46 -20.50
CA ALA A 81 12.86 -2.68 -19.61
C ALA A 81 13.74 -1.73 -20.44
N GLY A 82 13.69 -0.44 -20.11
CA GLY A 82 14.57 0.57 -20.67
C GLY A 82 13.98 1.38 -21.82
N ALA A 83 14.19 2.71 -21.71
CA ALA A 83 13.73 3.79 -22.58
C ALA A 83 12.27 4.20 -22.38
N MET A 84 12.09 5.45 -21.91
CA MET A 84 10.80 6.12 -21.89
C MET A 84 10.12 6.02 -23.25
N LYS A 85 8.96 5.36 -23.31
CA LYS A 85 8.12 5.40 -24.51
C LYS A 85 7.45 6.77 -24.64
N ASP A 86 7.01 7.39 -23.53
CA ASP A 86 6.43 8.73 -23.48
C ASP A 86 6.42 9.31 -22.05
N ALA A 87 6.20 10.62 -21.96
CA ALA A 87 5.87 11.31 -20.71
C ALA A 87 4.59 10.72 -20.08
N ARG A 88 4.63 10.40 -18.79
CA ARG A 88 3.44 9.93 -18.07
C ARG A 88 2.49 11.10 -17.81
N THR A 89 1.28 11.03 -18.36
CA THR A 89 0.23 12.07 -18.22
C THR A 89 -0.97 11.61 -17.38
N SER A 90 -0.91 10.39 -16.82
CA SER A 90 -1.98 9.81 -16.02
C SER A 90 -1.47 8.96 -14.86
N TYR A 91 -2.38 8.74 -13.90
CA TYR A 91 -2.18 7.86 -12.76
C TYR A 91 -1.82 6.43 -13.20
N PRO A 92 -0.91 5.71 -12.51
CA PRO A 92 -0.49 4.38 -12.93
C PRO A 92 -1.63 3.36 -12.89
N LYS A 93 -1.69 2.50 -13.93
CA LYS A 93 -2.68 1.42 -14.05
C LYS A 93 -2.42 0.35 -12.99
N ALA A 94 -3.47 -0.22 -12.41
CA ALA A 94 -3.39 -1.20 -11.31
C ALA A 94 -2.52 -2.44 -11.62
N GLY A 95 -2.39 -2.83 -12.90
CA GLY A 95 -1.53 -3.94 -13.31
C GLY A 95 -0.03 -3.64 -13.38
N ASN A 96 0.41 -2.39 -13.16
CA ASN A 96 1.83 -2.04 -13.27
C ASN A 96 2.61 -2.47 -12.01
N PRO A 97 3.55 -3.43 -12.11
CA PRO A 97 4.21 -4.00 -10.94
C PRO A 97 5.08 -2.99 -10.20
N PHE A 98 5.66 -2.00 -10.88
CA PHE A 98 6.51 -0.99 -10.23
C PHE A 98 5.75 -0.09 -9.25
N PHE A 99 4.43 -0.04 -9.36
CA PHE A 99 3.57 0.73 -8.46
C PHE A 99 2.84 -0.16 -7.46
N PHE A 100 2.38 -1.34 -7.90
CA PHE A 100 1.42 -2.15 -7.13
C PHE A 100 1.96 -3.50 -6.64
N SER A 101 3.20 -3.86 -6.96
CA SER A 101 3.84 -5.07 -6.43
C SER A 101 4.83 -4.75 -5.30
N ALA A 102 4.68 -5.48 -4.20
CA ALA A 102 5.60 -5.48 -3.05
C ALA A 102 7.06 -5.76 -3.44
N SER A 103 7.27 -6.62 -4.46
CA SER A 103 8.60 -6.96 -4.96
C SER A 103 9.32 -5.76 -5.55
N TYR A 104 8.60 -4.81 -6.14
CA TYR A 104 9.18 -3.64 -6.80
C TYR A 104 9.02 -2.35 -6.00
N ASN A 105 7.98 -2.21 -5.20
CA ASN A 105 7.66 -0.97 -4.51
C ASN A 105 7.48 -1.22 -2.99
N PRO A 106 8.38 -0.71 -2.12
CA PRO A 106 8.35 -1.04 -0.70
C PRO A 106 7.10 -0.53 0.03
N TRP A 107 6.44 0.52 -0.47
CA TRP A 107 5.24 1.05 0.18
C TRP A 107 4.05 0.08 0.07
N VAL A 108 4.03 -0.82 -0.92
CA VAL A 108 2.99 -1.84 -1.06
C VAL A 108 3.04 -2.83 0.12
N GLN A 109 4.24 -3.24 0.56
CA GLN A 109 4.40 -4.11 1.74
C GLN A 109 3.94 -3.43 3.04
N LEU A 110 4.05 -2.10 3.11
CA LEU A 110 3.63 -1.30 4.25
C LEU A 110 2.12 -1.00 4.24
N GLY A 111 1.36 -1.66 3.37
CA GLY A 111 -0.10 -1.51 3.28
C GLY A 111 -0.54 -0.27 2.51
N ALA A 112 0.26 0.24 1.57
CA ALA A 112 -0.22 1.27 0.65
C ALA A 112 -1.46 0.77 -0.10
N LYS A 113 -2.60 1.38 0.24
CA LYS A 113 -3.89 1.17 -0.43
C LYS A 113 -4.17 2.36 -1.36
N PRO A 114 -5.04 2.21 -2.37
CA PRO A 114 -5.62 3.35 -3.09
C PRO A 114 -6.06 4.44 -2.10
N GLY A 115 -5.43 5.62 -2.17
CA GLY A 115 -5.60 6.73 -1.20
C GLY A 115 -4.38 7.06 -0.31
N TYR A 116 -3.42 6.14 -0.18
CA TYR A 116 -2.12 6.34 0.53
C TYR A 116 -0.93 6.53 -0.43
N HIS A 117 -1.21 6.52 -1.73
CA HIS A 117 -0.27 6.71 -2.81
C HIS A 117 0.22 8.16 -2.85
N ASN A 118 1.42 8.38 -2.31
CA ASN A 118 2.02 9.69 -2.12
C ASN A 118 3.18 9.93 -3.10
N CYS A 119 3.87 11.06 -2.95
CA CYS A 119 4.97 11.45 -3.83
C CYS A 119 6.12 10.44 -3.84
N THR A 120 6.47 9.85 -2.69
CA THR A 120 7.56 8.88 -2.58
C THR A 120 7.21 7.54 -3.22
N TRP A 121 6.00 7.01 -2.98
CA TRP A 121 5.51 5.81 -3.65
C TRP A 121 5.50 5.98 -5.17
N TYR A 122 5.01 7.12 -5.64
CA TYR A 122 4.89 7.44 -7.06
C TYR A 122 6.26 7.57 -7.73
N ALA A 123 7.14 8.40 -7.17
CA ALA A 123 8.46 8.64 -7.74
C ALA A 123 9.30 7.35 -7.75
N PHE A 124 9.21 6.52 -6.70
CA PHE A 124 9.89 5.23 -6.68
C PHE A 124 9.37 4.29 -7.78
N GLY A 125 8.05 4.19 -7.93
CA GLY A 125 7.45 3.35 -8.97
C GLY A 125 7.75 3.82 -10.38
N ARG A 126 7.60 5.12 -10.65
CA ARG A 126 7.89 5.70 -11.98
C ARG A 126 9.37 5.63 -12.31
N PHE A 127 10.26 5.87 -11.36
CA PHE A 127 11.70 5.70 -11.59
C PHE A 127 12.05 4.23 -11.87
N GLY A 128 11.43 3.27 -11.15
CA GLY A 128 11.58 1.84 -11.42
C GLY A 128 11.03 1.42 -12.78
N GLU A 129 9.90 1.99 -13.20
CA GLU A 129 9.29 1.79 -14.51
C GLU A 129 10.22 2.25 -15.63
N ILE A 130 10.83 3.44 -15.52
CA ILE A 130 11.77 3.93 -16.54
C ILE A 130 13.07 3.12 -16.52
N LEU A 131 13.54 2.72 -15.34
CA LEU A 131 14.73 1.89 -15.15
C LEU A 131 14.53 0.43 -15.59
N GLY A 132 13.28 -0.05 -15.65
CA GLY A 132 12.94 -1.45 -15.93
C GLY A 132 13.26 -2.43 -14.79
N LYS A 133 13.58 -1.94 -13.59
CA LYS A 133 13.87 -2.77 -12.40
C LYS A 133 13.59 -2.01 -11.12
N ARG A 134 13.51 -2.74 -9.99
CA ARG A 134 13.40 -2.13 -8.67
C ARG A 134 14.55 -1.13 -8.43
N PRO A 135 14.26 0.15 -8.13
CA PRO A 135 15.30 1.12 -7.86
C PRO A 135 15.84 1.00 -6.43
N THR A 136 17.01 1.57 -6.20
CA THR A 136 17.66 1.68 -4.89
C THR A 136 17.62 3.13 -4.38
N LEU A 137 16.46 3.76 -4.53
CA LEU A 137 16.20 5.11 -4.01
C LEU A 137 15.95 5.06 -2.49
N PRO A 138 16.19 6.16 -1.76
CA PRO A 138 15.77 6.27 -0.37
C PRO A 138 14.26 6.05 -0.20
N THR A 139 13.83 5.53 0.95
CA THR A 139 12.43 5.20 1.23
C THR A 139 11.80 6.04 2.35
N GLY A 140 12.55 7.00 2.90
CA GLY A 140 12.07 7.93 3.92
C GLY A 140 11.27 9.10 3.34
N ASN A 141 11.09 10.14 4.17
CA ASN A 141 10.45 11.39 3.76
C ASN A 141 11.14 12.00 2.53
N ALA A 142 10.35 12.53 1.60
CA ALA A 142 10.83 13.07 0.32
C ALA A 142 11.97 14.10 0.45
N GLY A 143 11.91 14.99 1.45
CA GLY A 143 12.94 15.98 1.73
C GLY A 143 14.30 15.36 2.07
N THR A 144 14.33 14.10 2.52
CA THR A 144 15.57 13.38 2.86
C THR A 144 16.16 12.61 1.69
N TRP A 145 15.46 12.49 0.55
CA TRP A 145 15.92 11.67 -0.57
C TRP A 145 17.21 12.19 -1.20
N TYR A 146 17.28 13.50 -1.44
CA TYR A 146 18.47 14.09 -2.05
C TYR A 146 19.73 13.93 -1.18
N PRO A 147 19.75 14.31 0.12
CA PRO A 147 20.94 14.12 0.95
C PRO A 147 21.30 12.64 1.14
N ASN A 148 20.30 11.75 1.28
CA ASN A 148 20.54 10.34 1.63
C ASN A 148 20.66 9.40 0.42
N CYS A 149 20.54 9.89 -0.81
CA CYS A 149 20.79 9.08 -1.99
C CYS A 149 22.30 9.01 -2.26
N HIS A 150 22.85 7.80 -2.11
CA HIS A 150 24.26 7.48 -2.34
C HIS A 150 24.48 6.50 -3.50
N THR A 151 23.40 5.88 -3.99
CA THR A 151 23.41 4.84 -5.04
C THR A 151 23.36 5.40 -6.45
N TYR A 152 22.77 6.58 -6.62
CA TYR A 152 22.62 7.23 -7.91
C TYR A 152 23.37 8.57 -7.94
N LYS A 153 23.83 8.97 -9.13
CA LYS A 153 24.43 10.28 -9.35
C LYS A 153 23.40 11.37 -9.05
N LYS A 154 23.88 12.47 -8.47
CA LYS A 154 23.08 13.66 -8.14
C LYS A 154 23.66 14.88 -8.84
N GLY A 155 22.82 15.88 -9.10
CA GLY A 155 23.28 17.15 -9.67
C GLY A 155 22.18 18.21 -9.71
N SER A 156 22.46 19.33 -10.37
CA SER A 156 21.54 20.47 -10.51
C SER A 156 21.01 20.67 -11.93
N THR A 157 21.51 19.92 -12.91
CA THR A 157 21.03 19.97 -14.31
C THR A 157 19.81 19.06 -14.46
N PRO A 158 18.67 19.55 -15.01
CA PRO A 158 17.50 18.71 -15.22
C PRO A 158 17.78 17.67 -16.30
N LYS A 159 17.26 16.45 -16.10
CA LYS A 159 17.28 15.37 -17.08
C LYS A 159 15.93 14.67 -17.06
N VAL A 160 15.43 14.29 -18.23
CA VAL A 160 14.19 13.51 -18.31
C VAL A 160 14.39 12.16 -17.59
N GLY A 161 13.39 11.76 -16.81
CA GLY A 161 13.38 10.59 -15.94
C GLY A 161 14.13 10.76 -14.61
N ALA A 162 14.75 11.92 -14.35
CA ALA A 162 15.36 12.18 -13.04
C ALA A 162 14.29 12.42 -11.97
N VAL A 163 14.62 12.11 -10.71
CA VAL A 163 13.84 12.55 -9.55
C VAL A 163 14.23 13.98 -9.23
N ILE A 164 13.28 14.91 -9.28
CA ILE A 164 13.47 16.26 -8.73
C ILE A 164 13.07 16.28 -7.26
N CYS A 165 13.92 16.88 -6.41
CA CYS A 165 13.79 16.78 -4.95
C CYS A 165 13.65 18.15 -4.29
N TRP A 166 12.73 18.25 -3.32
CA TRP A 166 12.52 19.46 -2.52
C TRP A 166 12.41 19.14 -1.02
N TYR A 167 12.97 20.02 -0.20
CA TYR A 167 12.52 20.16 1.19
C TYR A 167 11.45 21.26 1.28
N TYR A 168 10.72 21.29 2.39
CA TYR A 168 9.78 22.38 2.67
C TYR A 168 10.41 23.37 3.64
N SER A 169 10.41 24.65 3.24
CA SER A 169 10.85 25.77 4.09
C SER A 169 10.04 25.91 5.38
N THR A 170 8.81 25.40 5.40
CA THR A 170 7.92 25.37 6.57
C THR A 170 8.12 24.14 7.47
N GLY A 171 9.10 23.29 7.18
CA GLY A 171 9.22 21.95 7.76
C GLY A 171 8.25 20.93 7.15
N GLY A 172 8.41 19.66 7.53
CA GLY A 172 7.59 18.53 7.07
C GLY A 172 8.32 17.57 6.12
N ALA A 173 7.55 16.73 5.43
CA ALA A 173 8.09 15.59 4.67
C ALA A 173 8.81 15.95 3.37
N GLY A 174 8.72 17.19 2.88
CA GLY A 174 9.24 17.60 1.56
C GLY A 174 8.42 17.07 0.39
N HIS A 175 8.98 17.09 -0.82
CA HIS A 175 8.36 16.55 -2.03
C HIS A 175 9.39 15.98 -3.00
N VAL A 176 8.97 14.98 -3.78
CA VAL A 176 9.72 14.42 -4.90
C VAL A 176 8.77 14.18 -6.07
N ALA A 177 9.28 14.33 -7.28
CA ALA A 177 8.53 14.10 -8.51
C ALA A 177 9.47 13.59 -9.61
N ILE A 178 8.92 13.08 -10.72
CA ILE A 178 9.71 12.67 -11.88
C ILE A 178 9.66 13.76 -12.94
N VAL A 179 10.81 14.09 -13.51
CA VAL A 179 10.92 14.97 -14.68
C VAL A 179 10.48 14.20 -15.91
N GLU A 180 9.35 14.57 -16.51
CA GLU A 180 8.84 13.94 -17.74
C GLU A 180 9.24 14.72 -19.00
N GLU A 181 9.62 16.00 -18.86
CA GLU A 181 10.09 16.84 -19.97
C GLU A 181 11.06 17.91 -19.46
N VAL A 182 12.08 18.23 -20.27
CA VAL A 182 12.91 19.42 -20.11
C VAL A 182 12.70 20.30 -21.33
N LYS A 183 12.07 21.47 -21.14
CA LYS A 183 11.79 22.43 -22.21
C LYS A 183 13.06 23.10 -22.70
N ALA A 184 13.01 23.68 -23.90
CA ALA A 184 14.15 24.39 -24.49
C ALA A 184 14.65 25.57 -23.62
N ASN A 185 13.76 26.25 -22.89
CA ASN A 185 14.12 27.31 -21.95
C ASN A 185 14.68 26.78 -20.61
N GLY A 186 14.74 25.46 -20.43
CA GLY A 186 15.22 24.77 -19.24
C GLY A 186 14.17 24.58 -18.14
N ASP A 187 12.92 24.99 -18.35
CA ASP A 187 11.81 24.62 -17.47
C ASP A 187 11.60 23.11 -17.49
N VAL A 188 11.10 22.55 -16.39
CA VAL A 188 10.83 21.11 -16.28
C VAL A 188 9.35 20.85 -16.09
N VAL A 189 8.82 19.89 -16.83
CA VAL A 189 7.48 19.34 -16.59
C VAL A 189 7.63 18.07 -15.76
N THR A 190 6.85 17.97 -14.70
CA THR A 190 6.94 16.90 -13.73
C THR A 190 5.63 16.16 -13.58
N SER A 191 5.71 14.85 -13.38
CA SER A 191 4.60 14.01 -12.94
C SER A 191 4.67 13.79 -11.43
N ASN A 192 3.53 13.92 -10.76
CA ASN A 192 3.47 14.06 -9.30
C ASN A 192 2.34 13.22 -8.70
N SER A 193 2.47 12.93 -7.41
CA SER A 193 1.41 12.38 -6.57
C SER A 193 1.48 12.97 -5.15
N GLY A 194 0.36 12.99 -4.43
CA GLY A 194 0.19 13.74 -3.18
C GLY A 194 -0.47 12.90 -2.10
N TRP A 195 -0.22 13.25 -0.83
CA TRP A 195 -0.77 12.52 0.30
C TRP A 195 -2.28 12.75 0.46
N SER A 196 -3.04 11.66 0.69
CA SER A 196 -4.43 11.61 1.16
C SER A 196 -5.44 12.48 0.38
N GLY A 197 -6.07 11.89 -0.64
CA GLY A 197 -7.35 12.34 -1.22
C GLY A 197 -7.34 13.67 -2.00
N THR A 198 -6.35 14.55 -1.78
CA THR A 198 -6.35 15.90 -2.37
C THR A 198 -5.90 15.91 -3.83
N ARG A 199 -4.98 15.03 -4.24
CA ARG A 199 -4.56 14.88 -5.65
C ARG A 199 -3.75 13.60 -5.87
N LEU A 200 -4.36 12.59 -6.47
CA LEU A 200 -3.70 11.30 -6.74
C LEU A 200 -2.62 11.40 -7.82
N PHE A 201 -2.82 12.27 -8.80
CA PHE A 201 -1.85 12.54 -9.87
C PHE A 201 -2.02 13.96 -10.41
N TRP A 202 -0.91 14.60 -10.79
CA TRP A 202 -0.94 15.81 -11.61
C TRP A 202 0.37 16.05 -12.34
N MET A 203 0.27 16.83 -13.43
CA MET A 203 1.41 17.42 -14.12
C MET A 203 1.65 18.84 -13.62
N GLN A 204 2.92 19.22 -13.48
CA GLN A 204 3.30 20.57 -13.05
C GLN A 204 4.58 21.03 -13.74
N THR A 205 4.58 22.28 -14.22
CA THR A 205 5.80 22.93 -14.72
C THR A 205 6.50 23.68 -13.58
N TRP A 206 7.81 23.50 -13.47
CA TRP A 206 8.70 24.28 -12.60
C TRP A 206 9.67 25.08 -13.45
N THR A 207 9.82 26.37 -13.15
CA THR A 207 10.61 27.24 -14.02
C THR A 207 12.08 27.23 -13.64
N LYS A 208 12.95 27.31 -14.65
CA LYS A 208 14.39 27.52 -14.42
C LYS A 208 14.65 28.87 -13.77
N ALA A 209 13.85 29.88 -14.15
CA ALA A 209 13.94 31.23 -13.61
C ALA A 209 13.72 31.29 -12.09
N SER A 210 12.87 30.42 -11.52
CA SER A 210 12.67 30.33 -10.06
C SER A 210 13.68 29.43 -9.35
N GLY A 211 14.69 28.92 -10.06
CA GLY A 211 15.57 27.86 -9.55
C GLY A 211 14.80 26.59 -9.17
N TYR A 212 13.73 26.29 -9.91
CA TYR A 212 12.79 25.19 -9.64
C TYR A 212 12.18 25.22 -8.24
N SER A 213 12.14 26.39 -7.59
CA SER A 213 11.55 26.59 -6.26
C SER A 213 10.26 27.41 -6.35
N GLY A 214 9.41 27.33 -5.34
CA GLY A 214 8.14 28.06 -5.30
C GLY A 214 7.30 27.74 -4.07
N GLY A 215 6.57 28.73 -3.54
CA GLY A 215 5.80 28.58 -2.30
C GLY A 215 6.65 28.02 -1.16
N LYS A 216 6.25 26.88 -0.58
CA LYS A 216 7.02 26.18 0.46
C LYS A 216 8.19 25.34 -0.08
N PHE A 217 8.22 25.00 -1.36
CA PHE A 217 9.18 24.08 -1.98
C PHE A 217 10.54 24.75 -2.17
N ARG A 218 11.60 24.10 -1.70
CA ARG A 218 12.99 24.54 -1.86
C ARG A 218 13.78 23.44 -2.54
N PHE A 219 14.24 23.74 -3.75
CA PHE A 219 14.91 22.79 -4.62
C PHE A 219 16.24 22.33 -4.01
N GLN A 220 16.46 21.02 -3.99
CA GLN A 220 17.70 20.40 -3.51
C GLN A 220 18.59 19.95 -4.66
N GLY A 221 17.98 19.47 -5.74
CA GLY A 221 18.68 18.89 -6.87
C GLY A 221 17.88 17.78 -7.55
N PHE A 222 18.55 17.12 -8.48
CA PHE A 222 18.07 15.97 -9.22
C PHE A 222 18.84 14.70 -8.84
N ILE A 223 18.15 13.58 -8.73
CA ILE A 223 18.73 12.23 -8.66
C ILE A 223 18.55 11.59 -10.04
N TYR A 224 19.66 11.17 -10.65
CA TYR A 224 19.69 10.68 -12.02
C TYR A 224 19.53 9.17 -12.10
N GLN A 225 18.96 8.71 -13.21
CA GLN A 225 19.10 7.32 -13.62
C GLN A 225 20.57 7.00 -13.95
N PRO A 226 21.02 5.75 -13.74
CA PRO A 226 22.41 5.35 -13.95
C PRO A 226 22.86 5.44 -15.41
#